data_AF-A0A8T5Q570-F1
#
_entry.id   AF-A0A8T5Q570-F1
#
_cell.length_a   1.000
_cell.length_b   1.000
_cell.length_c   1.000
_cell.angle_alpha   90.00
_cell.angle_beta   90.00
_cell.angle_gamma   90.00
#
_symmetry.space_group_name_H-M   'P 1'
#
loop_
_entity.id
_entity.type
_entity.pdbx_description
1 polymer ?
#
loop_
_entity_poly.entity_id
_entity_poly.type
_entity_poly.pdbx_seq_one_letter_code
_entity_poly.pdbx_strand_id
1 'polypeptide(L)'
;MQKQKHAQYYEGILQLRNPTKEIISFVRKETEKSKTNIAKEKRLKNGIDLYLSSQRFTLQLGLLLQKRFPGILITSRKLHTISKKTGKRLYRVTVLFKYLPIKLGKQITFKGMKLTIVQIERNTIIAKELSGKKHKIKLKELAGLVLS
;
A
#
# COMPACT_ATOMS: atom_id res chain seq x y z
N MET A 1 26.14 2.53 23.63
CA MET A 1 25.53 3.82 23.23
C MET A 1 24.69 3.62 21.96
N GLN A 2 23.37 3.76 22.05
CA GLN A 2 22.53 3.81 20.85
C GLN A 2 22.81 5.13 20.15
N LYS A 3 23.44 5.07 18.97
CA LYS A 3 23.62 6.24 18.10
C LYS A 3 22.23 6.82 17.83
N GLN A 4 21.97 8.03 18.30
CA GLN A 4 20.75 8.76 17.94
C GLN A 4 20.68 8.80 16.42
N LYS A 5 19.67 8.12 15.87
CA LYS A 5 19.39 8.15 14.43
C LYS A 5 19.08 9.61 14.10
N HIS A 6 19.82 10.20 13.16
CA HIS A 6 19.62 11.56 12.67
C HIS A 6 18.14 11.83 12.43
N ALA A 7 17.64 13.04 12.70
CA ALA A 7 16.21 13.38 12.55
C ALA A 7 15.64 13.05 11.14
N GLN A 8 16.49 13.04 10.12
CA GLN A 8 16.14 12.72 8.73
C GLN A 8 16.35 11.24 8.34
N TYR A 9 16.74 10.39 9.28
CA TYR A 9 17.00 8.98 9.02
C TYR A 9 15.71 8.19 8.75
N TYR A 10 15.72 7.40 7.67
CA TYR A 10 14.62 6.51 7.32
C TYR A 10 15.11 5.15 6.81
N GLU A 11 14.27 4.14 7.05
CA GLU A 11 14.46 2.76 6.61
C GLU A 11 13.32 2.31 5.68
N GLY A 12 12.17 2.98 5.72
CA GLY A 12 11.02 2.66 4.89
C GLY A 12 10.43 3.88 4.22
N ILE A 13 9.84 3.67 3.05
CA ILE A 13 9.02 4.67 2.35
C ILE A 13 7.63 4.07 2.17
N LEU A 14 6.61 4.68 2.76
CA LEU A 14 5.22 4.38 2.46
C LEU A 14 4.74 5.34 1.37
N GLN A 15 4.37 4.81 0.22
CA GLN A 15 3.86 5.56 -0.93
C GLN A 15 2.36 5.31 -1.05
N LEU A 16 1.55 6.29 -0.71
CA LEU A 16 0.10 6.24 -0.88
C LEU A 16 -0.26 6.86 -2.22
N ARG A 17 -1.06 6.16 -3.03
CA ARG A 17 -1.56 6.63 -4.33
C ARG A 17 -3.09 6.62 -4.33
N ASN A 18 -3.67 7.74 -4.75
CA ASN A 18 -5.09 8.08 -4.67
C ASN A 18 -5.69 7.89 -3.27
N PRO A 19 -5.01 8.27 -2.16
CA PRO A 19 -5.53 8.03 -0.83
C PRO A 19 -6.78 8.88 -0.56
N THR A 20 -7.75 8.30 0.14
CA THR A 20 -8.85 9.07 0.75
C THR A 20 -8.37 9.76 2.03
N LYS A 21 -9.13 10.74 2.53
CA LYS A 21 -8.86 11.37 3.83
C LYS A 21 -8.81 10.32 4.96
N GLU A 22 -9.67 9.30 4.90
CA GLU A 22 -9.68 8.20 5.89
C GLU A 22 -8.39 7.37 5.86
N ILE A 23 -7.84 7.09 4.67
CA ILE A 23 -6.57 6.36 4.55
C ILE A 23 -5.43 7.16 5.17
N ILE A 24 -5.39 8.48 4.92
CA ILE A 24 -4.36 9.35 5.49
C ILE A 24 -4.47 9.41 7.02
N SER A 25 -5.69 9.60 7.56
CA SER A 25 -5.90 9.65 9.00
C SER A 25 -5.58 8.31 9.68
N PHE A 26 -5.94 7.20 9.05
CA PHE A 26 -5.58 5.86 9.52
C PHE A 26 -4.06 5.70 9.61
N VAL A 27 -3.33 6.06 8.55
CA VAL A 27 -1.87 5.94 8.50
C VAL A 27 -1.21 6.79 9.58
N ARG A 28 -1.67 8.03 9.79
CA ARG A 28 -1.13 8.90 10.85
C ARG A 28 -1.37 8.30 12.23
N LYS A 29 -2.58 7.82 12.52
CA LYS A 29 -2.94 7.19 13.79
C LYS A 29 -2.09 5.95 14.09
N GLU A 30 -1.90 5.07 13.11
CA GLU A 30 -1.08 3.87 13.30
C GLU A 30 0.41 4.21 13.45
N THR A 31 0.89 5.25 12.77
CA THR A 31 2.26 5.73 12.90
C THR A 31 2.52 6.26 14.31
N GLU A 32 1.62 7.08 14.84
CA GLU A 32 1.66 7.60 16.20
C GLU A 32 1.65 6.47 17.25
N LYS A 33 0.72 5.51 17.13
CA LYS A 33 0.66 4.34 18.03
C LYS A 33 1.95 3.54 18.06
N SER A 34 2.60 3.38 16.92
CA SER A 34 3.87 2.64 16.82
C SER A 34 5.09 3.42 17.33
N LYS A 35 4.92 4.72 17.67
CA LYS A 35 6.00 5.66 17.97
C LYS A 35 7.08 5.71 16.87
N THR A 36 6.68 5.44 15.62
CA THR A 36 7.60 5.50 14.48
C THR A 36 7.72 6.95 14.00
N ASN A 37 8.95 7.42 13.84
CA ASN A 37 9.21 8.78 13.36
C ASN A 37 8.97 8.90 11.84
N ILE A 38 8.30 9.96 11.41
CA ILE A 38 8.20 10.37 10.01
C ILE A 38 9.33 11.38 9.77
N ALA A 39 10.42 10.92 9.14
CA ALA A 39 11.58 11.75 8.83
C ALA A 39 11.30 12.81 7.75
N LYS A 40 10.38 12.50 6.82
CA LYS A 40 10.01 13.38 5.71
C LYS A 40 8.63 13.01 5.17
N GLU A 41 7.86 14.03 4.80
CA GLU A 41 6.62 13.91 4.03
C GLU A 41 6.81 14.58 2.66
N LYS A 42 6.48 13.88 1.57
CA LYS A 42 6.51 14.44 0.22
C LYS A 42 5.12 14.30 -0.40
N ARG A 43 4.46 15.43 -0.65
CA ARG A 43 3.17 15.47 -1.35
C ARG A 43 3.37 15.38 -2.86
N LEU A 44 2.48 14.67 -3.52
CA LEU A 44 2.45 14.42 -4.96
C LEU A 44 1.04 14.75 -5.49
N LYS A 45 0.90 14.99 -6.79
CA LYS A 45 -0.41 15.27 -7.41
C LYS A 45 -1.45 14.19 -7.12
N ASN A 46 -1.03 12.93 -7.08
CA ASN A 46 -1.90 11.77 -6.86
C ASN A 46 -1.66 11.06 -5.52
N GLY A 47 -1.04 11.71 -4.54
CA GLY A 47 -0.85 11.09 -3.23
C GLY A 47 0.30 11.65 -2.40
N ILE A 48 0.91 10.80 -1.60
CA ILE A 48 1.86 11.20 -0.57
C ILE A 48 2.88 10.09 -0.32
N ASP A 49 4.14 10.48 -0.11
CA ASP A 49 5.21 9.60 0.30
C ASP A 49 5.63 9.96 1.74
N LEU A 50 5.62 8.98 2.63
CA LEU A 50 6.05 9.11 4.03
C LEU A 50 7.33 8.32 4.24
N TYR A 51 8.37 8.98 4.71
CA TYR A 51 9.67 8.38 4.99
C TYR A 51 9.72 8.02 6.48
N LEU A 52 9.72 6.73 6.78
CA LEU A 52 9.57 6.17 8.12
C LEU A 52 10.90 5.60 8.65
N SER A 53 11.15 5.81 9.94
CA SER A 53 12.39 5.37 10.60
C SER A 53 12.52 3.86 10.83
N SER A 54 11.46 3.08 10.56
CA SER A 54 11.38 1.63 10.80
C SER A 54 10.90 0.86 9.58
N GLN A 55 11.76 -0.02 9.04
CA GLN A 55 11.37 -0.91 7.93
C GLN A 55 10.25 -1.88 8.33
N ARG A 56 10.28 -2.40 9.57
CA ARG A 56 9.32 -3.40 10.07
C ARG A 56 7.93 -2.80 10.14
N PHE A 57 7.83 -1.60 10.71
CA PHE A 57 6.57 -0.89 10.80
C PHE A 57 6.03 -0.51 9.41
N THR A 58 6.90 -0.06 8.49
CA THR A 58 6.49 0.29 7.12
C THR A 58 5.84 -0.89 6.41
N LEU A 59 6.40 -2.11 6.53
CA LEU A 59 5.82 -3.33 5.97
C LEU A 59 4.49 -3.70 6.64
N GLN A 60 4.44 -3.64 7.97
CA GLN A 60 3.21 -3.89 8.74
C GLN A 60 2.08 -2.94 8.32
N LEU A 61 2.39 -1.65 8.15
CA LEU A 61 1.43 -0.64 7.75
C LEU A 61 0.84 -0.92 6.36
N GLY A 62 1.65 -1.43 5.43
CA GLY A 62 1.19 -1.92 4.13
C GLY A 62 0.15 -3.06 4.25
N LEU A 63 0.40 -4.03 5.12
CA LEU A 63 -0.52 -5.15 5.37
C LEU A 63 -1.83 -4.67 6.03
N LEU A 64 -1.72 -3.74 6.98
CA LEU A 64 -2.88 -3.13 7.64
C LEU A 64 -3.76 -2.37 6.65
N LEU A 65 -3.13 -1.59 5.74
CA LEU A 65 -3.83 -0.89 4.67
C LEU A 65 -4.59 -1.86 3.77
N GLN A 66 -3.93 -2.92 3.30
CA GLN A 66 -4.57 -3.91 2.43
C GLN A 66 -5.69 -4.71 3.12
N LYS A 67 -5.60 -4.88 4.46
CA LYS A 67 -6.67 -5.53 5.23
C LYS A 67 -7.92 -4.65 5.35
N ARG A 68 -7.74 -3.32 5.45
CA ARG A 68 -8.81 -2.38 5.75
C ARG A 68 -9.40 -1.69 4.52
N PHE A 69 -8.60 -1.46 3.49
CA PHE A 69 -9.00 -0.69 2.32
C PHE A 69 -8.77 -1.48 1.03
N PRO A 70 -9.71 -1.41 0.08
CA PRO A 70 -9.49 -1.99 -1.24
C PRO A 70 -8.36 -1.26 -1.96
N GLY A 71 -7.33 -2.01 -2.35
CA GLY A 71 -6.19 -1.43 -3.05
C GLY A 71 -5.12 -2.43 -3.41
N ILE A 72 -4.16 -1.96 -4.19
CA ILE A 72 -3.01 -2.74 -4.63
C ILE A 72 -1.83 -2.42 -3.72
N LEU A 73 -1.28 -3.45 -3.10
CA LEU A 73 -0.05 -3.38 -2.33
C LEU A 73 1.13 -3.91 -3.17
N ILE A 74 2.19 -3.11 -3.27
CA ILE A 74 3.47 -3.49 -3.90
C ILE A 74 4.57 -3.18 -2.90
N THR A 75 5.45 -4.14 -2.67
CA THR A 75 6.61 -3.97 -1.78
C THR A 75 7.90 -4.24 -2.56
N SER A 76 8.93 -3.45 -2.28
CA SER A 76 10.27 -3.67 -2.81
C SER A 76 11.32 -3.33 -1.77
N ARG A 77 12.52 -3.88 -1.94
CA ARG A 77 13.64 -3.69 -1.02
C ARG A 77 14.89 -3.40 -1.82
N LYS A 78 15.66 -2.40 -1.41
CA LYS A 78 16.96 -2.05 -2.00
C LYS A 78 18.03 -2.12 -0.91
N LEU A 79 19.16 -2.73 -1.23
CA LEU A 79 20.34 -2.68 -0.36
C LEU A 79 20.81 -1.21 -0.27
N HIS A 80 20.85 -0.67 0.93
CA HIS A 80 21.27 0.71 1.16
C HIS A 80 22.76 0.79 1.46
N THR A 81 23.25 -0.03 2.40
CA THR A 81 24.67 -0.09 2.74
C THR A 81 25.01 -1.41 3.42
N ILE A 82 26.30 -1.69 3.55
CA ILE A 82 26.83 -2.81 4.30
C ILE A 82 27.67 -2.24 5.44
N SER A 83 27.38 -2.64 6.67
CA SER A 83 28.16 -2.24 7.83
C SER A 83 29.59 -2.74 7.69
N LYS A 84 30.56 -1.83 7.49
CA LYS A 84 31.99 -2.17 7.39
C LYS A 84 32.51 -2.89 8.64
N LYS A 85 31.91 -2.66 9.81
CA LYS A 85 32.33 -3.28 11.08
C LYS A 85 31.75 -4.66 11.32
N THR A 86 30.58 -4.97 10.78
CA THR A 86 29.82 -6.18 11.14
C THR A 86 29.37 -7.01 9.93
N GLY A 87 29.65 -6.57 8.70
CA GLY A 87 29.18 -7.20 7.47
C GLY A 87 27.66 -7.14 7.26
N LYS A 88 26.89 -6.58 8.21
CA LYS A 88 25.42 -6.57 8.17
C LYS A 88 24.91 -5.69 7.03
N ARG A 89 24.04 -6.26 6.19
CA ARG A 89 23.35 -5.57 5.09
C ARG A 89 22.17 -4.76 5.64
N LEU A 90 22.21 -3.45 5.44
CA LEU A 90 21.12 -2.53 5.77
C LEU A 90 20.29 -2.28 4.52
N TYR A 91 19.01 -2.62 4.58
CA TYR A 91 18.06 -2.42 3.49
C TYR A 91 17.17 -1.21 3.75
N ARG A 92 16.73 -0.59 2.65
CA ARG A 92 15.58 0.31 2.66
C ARG A 92 14.41 -0.36 1.95
N VAL A 93 13.22 -0.23 2.50
CA VAL A 93 12.00 -0.83 1.95
C VAL A 93 11.10 0.26 1.36
N THR A 94 10.45 -0.05 0.25
CA THR A 94 9.39 0.78 -0.32
C THR A 94 8.10 -0.02 -0.30
N VAL A 95 7.05 0.58 0.24
CA VAL A 95 5.72 0.02 0.32
C VAL A 95 4.77 0.97 -0.40
N LEU A 96 4.32 0.58 -1.57
CA LEU A 96 3.33 1.31 -2.35
C LEU A 96 1.95 0.72 -2.10
N PHE A 97 1.03 1.58 -1.69
CA PHE A 97 -0.39 1.27 -1.60
C PHE A 97 -1.18 2.18 -2.54
N LYS A 98 -1.80 1.59 -3.57
CA LYS A 98 -2.67 2.29 -4.51
C LYS A 98 -4.12 1.96 -4.18
N TYR A 99 -4.84 2.94 -3.66
CA TYR A 99 -6.26 2.81 -3.36
C TYR A 99 -7.08 2.64 -4.66
N LEU A 100 -8.07 1.76 -4.60
CA LEU A 100 -9.02 1.54 -5.68
C LEU A 100 -10.45 1.84 -5.17
N PRO A 101 -11.19 2.78 -5.78
CA PRO A 101 -12.55 3.13 -5.37
C PRO A 101 -13.58 2.10 -5.86
N ILE A 102 -13.43 0.85 -5.40
CA ILE A 102 -14.37 -0.24 -5.64
C ILE A 102 -15.38 -0.33 -4.50
N LYS A 103 -16.63 -0.66 -4.85
CA LYS A 103 -17.75 -0.82 -3.93
C LYS A 103 -18.52 -2.07 -4.29
N LEU A 104 -19.14 -2.70 -3.30
CA LEU A 104 -20.09 -3.79 -3.51
C LEU A 104 -21.27 -3.30 -4.33
N GLY A 105 -21.82 -4.15 -5.19
CA GLY A 105 -22.92 -3.83 -6.10
C GLY A 105 -22.52 -2.98 -7.32
N LYS A 106 -21.29 -2.46 -7.39
CA LYS A 106 -20.82 -1.70 -8.55
C LYS A 106 -20.63 -2.63 -9.75
N GLN A 107 -21.12 -2.20 -10.91
CA GLN A 107 -20.84 -2.86 -12.18
C GLN A 107 -19.46 -2.46 -12.70
N ILE A 108 -18.71 -3.44 -13.19
CA ILE A 108 -17.39 -3.29 -13.81
C ILE A 108 -17.36 -4.03 -15.13
N THR A 109 -16.62 -3.48 -16.09
CA THR A 109 -16.33 -4.18 -17.34
C THR A 109 -15.00 -4.90 -17.20
N PHE A 110 -14.97 -6.21 -17.42
CA PHE A 110 -13.76 -7.02 -17.38
C PHE A 110 -13.73 -7.94 -18.59
N LYS A 111 -12.71 -7.81 -19.45
CA LYS A 111 -12.55 -8.57 -20.70
C LYS A 111 -13.81 -8.54 -21.61
N GLY A 112 -14.45 -7.37 -21.74
CA GLY A 112 -15.67 -7.20 -22.52
C GLY A 112 -16.96 -7.67 -21.84
N MET A 113 -16.89 -8.30 -20.67
CA MET A 113 -18.06 -8.75 -19.90
C MET A 113 -18.45 -7.73 -18.83
N LYS A 114 -19.76 -7.50 -18.65
CA LYS A 114 -20.31 -6.71 -17.54
C LYS A 114 -20.50 -7.61 -16.32
N LEU A 115 -19.80 -7.28 -15.24
CA LEU A 115 -19.84 -8.04 -13.99
C LEU A 115 -20.22 -7.14 -12.82
N THR A 116 -20.99 -7.65 -11.87
CA THR A 116 -21.36 -6.95 -10.64
C THR A 116 -20.48 -7.43 -9.50
N ILE A 117 -19.84 -6.51 -8.77
CA ILE A 117 -19.00 -6.86 -7.61
C ILE A 117 -19.89 -7.38 -6.47
N VAL A 118 -19.71 -8.63 -6.08
CA VAL A 118 -20.46 -9.28 -4.98
C VAL A 118 -19.66 -9.30 -3.70
N GLN A 119 -18.34 -9.45 -3.77
CA GLN A 119 -17.47 -9.50 -2.60
C GLN A 119 -16.13 -8.86 -2.90
N ILE A 120 -15.57 -8.19 -1.89
CA ILE A 120 -14.24 -7.57 -1.94
C ILE A 120 -13.38 -8.23 -0.87
N GLU A 121 -12.27 -8.82 -1.30
CA GLU A 121 -11.23 -9.39 -0.44
C GLU A 121 -9.98 -8.49 -0.47
N ARG A 122 -8.91 -8.90 0.24
CA ARG A 122 -7.67 -8.11 0.40
C ARG A 122 -6.97 -7.75 -0.92
N ASN A 123 -6.98 -8.64 -1.90
CA ASN A 123 -6.28 -8.45 -3.19
C ASN A 123 -7.11 -8.93 -4.39
N THR A 124 -8.36 -9.32 -4.13
CA THR A 124 -9.24 -10.01 -5.07
C THR A 124 -10.65 -9.47 -4.92
N ILE A 125 -11.41 -9.49 -6.00
CA ILE A 125 -12.84 -9.27 -5.98
C ILE A 125 -13.53 -10.52 -6.54
N ILE A 126 -14.72 -10.79 -6.03
CA ILE A 126 -15.62 -11.76 -6.64
C ILE A 126 -16.70 -10.96 -7.33
N ALA A 127 -16.76 -11.08 -8.65
CA ALA A 127 -17.76 -10.45 -9.48
C ALA A 127 -18.67 -11.50 -10.11
N LYS A 128 -19.95 -11.20 -10.25
CA LYS A 128 -20.97 -12.09 -10.79
C LYS A 128 -21.42 -11.58 -12.15
N GLU A 129 -21.50 -12.48 -13.12
CA GLU A 129 -22.07 -12.23 -14.44
C GLU A 129 -23.61 -12.28 -14.38
N LEU A 130 -24.27 -11.67 -15.37
CA LEU A 130 -25.72 -11.80 -15.59
C LEU A 130 -26.18 -13.27 -15.66
N SER A 131 -25.36 -14.17 -16.20
CA SER A 131 -25.59 -15.62 -16.31
C SER A 131 -25.65 -16.35 -14.96
N GLY A 132 -25.20 -15.71 -13.87
CA GLY A 132 -25.07 -16.34 -12.56
C GLY A 132 -23.64 -16.75 -12.19
N LYS A 133 -22.74 -16.84 -13.18
CA LYS A 133 -21.35 -17.30 -12.98
C LYS A 133 -20.53 -16.31 -12.15
N LYS A 134 -19.73 -16.82 -11.21
CA LYS A 134 -18.83 -16.01 -10.36
C LYS A 134 -17.40 -16.07 -10.90
N HIS A 135 -16.74 -14.91 -10.89
CA HIS A 135 -15.36 -14.72 -11.33
C HIS A 135 -14.53 -14.12 -10.20
N LYS A 136 -13.42 -14.78 -9.87
CA LYS A 136 -12.42 -14.25 -8.94
C LYS A 136 -11.37 -13.48 -9.72
N ILE A 137 -11.31 -12.17 -9.54
CA ILE A 137 -10.43 -11.25 -10.29
C ILE A 137 -9.44 -10.61 -9.33
N LYS A 138 -8.15 -10.59 -9.68
CA LYS A 138 -7.12 -9.89 -8.88
C LYS A 138 -7.22 -8.39 -9.12
N LEU A 139 -7.07 -7.60 -8.05
CA LEU A 139 -7.09 -6.13 -8.13
C LEU A 139 -6.01 -5.58 -9.08
N LYS A 140 -4.85 -6.25 -9.15
CA LYS A 140 -3.76 -5.90 -10.07
C LYS A 140 -4.18 -5.96 -11.55
N GLU A 141 -4.96 -6.97 -11.92
CA GLU A 141 -5.45 -7.15 -13.30
C GLU A 141 -6.50 -6.07 -13.65
N LEU A 142 -7.32 -5.69 -12.67
CA LEU A 142 -8.33 -4.65 -12.86
C LEU A 142 -7.71 -3.26 -13.07
N ALA A 143 -6.62 -2.94 -12.38
CA ALA A 143 -5.95 -1.66 -12.53
C ALA A 143 -5.26 -1.47 -13.89
N GLY A 144 -4.94 -2.54 -14.60
CA GLY A 144 -4.40 -2.48 -15.96
C GLY A 144 -5.42 -2.05 -17.02
N LEU A 145 -6.72 -2.24 -16.75
CA LEU A 145 -7.83 -1.95 -17.68
C LEU A 145 -8.46 -0.57 -17.47
N VAL A 146 -8.28 0.04 -16.30
CA VAL A 146 -8.85 1.37 -15.96
C VAL A 146 -7.86 2.51 -16.26
N LEU A 147 -6.67 2.17 -16.78
CA LEU A 147 -5.58 3.12 -17.10
C LEU A 147 -5.16 3.09 -18.58
N SER A 148 -5.92 2.41 -19.44
CA SER A 148 -5.79 2.46 -20.90
C SER A 148 -6.82 3.42 -21.47
#